data_AF-A0A4S8L8N1-F1
#
_entry.id   AF-A0A4S8L8N1-F1
#
_cell.length_a   1.000
_cell.length_b   1.000
_cell.length_c   1.000
_cell.angle_alpha   90.00
_cell.angle_beta   90.00
_cell.angle_gamma   90.00
#
_symmetry.space_group_name_H-M   'P 1'
#
loop_
_entity.id
_entity.type
_entity.pdbx_description
1 polymer ?
#
loop_
_entity_poly.entity_id
_entity_poly.type
_entity_poly.pdbx_seq_one_letter_code
_entity_poly.pdbx_strand_id
1 'polypeptide(L)'
;MRYVSQFQMFRCLRSTAIQIDDKKDLKVLRTVNSDFCSLLDPILFSTIQIRLEDTKVSDAFEKLKVLSRDPSRISPHVQKLDFRSPVNSQGEGNGLMKTLGLQKSPKVQKKASLLLLKAIQSWKNLCVVNFRYWNDFPELWRILESEKIHLQDITVYFSTDQAFLQYLASYSGLVHLRTHQILYTRSSITSYFLTKALPKHTGSLQTLDLYPIEEGSQWSFGKHSLPILSKCLELRSLSVCVDADDIHAPNSKEDVVTMCLNLAHTLPRLSTLTIDPARGQSKRFPRQRTCVPDAPYRAHERKTYDEIVTRVSNFKPPLASKTSTFEVIIDRQSYKIQVDKTSSSGVVAAYRPIPELSEIV
;
A
#
# COMPACT_ATOMS: atom_id res chain seq x y z
N MET A 1 7.95 34.60 -23.27
CA MET A 1 7.02 34.49 -22.11
C MET A 1 7.51 33.38 -21.19
N ARG A 2 8.05 33.72 -20.00
CA ARG A 2 8.47 32.75 -18.98
C ARG A 2 7.33 32.57 -17.97
N TYR A 3 6.64 31.43 -18.00
CA TYR A 3 5.71 31.05 -16.94
C TYR A 3 6.48 30.55 -15.73
N VAL A 4 6.38 31.25 -14.60
CA VAL A 4 6.89 30.80 -13.29
C VAL A 4 5.80 29.96 -12.64
N SER A 5 5.85 28.64 -12.81
CA SER A 5 4.96 27.71 -12.11
C SER A 5 5.49 27.42 -10.71
N GLN A 6 4.69 27.74 -9.68
CA GLN A 6 4.98 27.38 -8.30
C GLN A 6 4.78 25.86 -8.09
N PHE A 7 5.88 25.12 -8.21
CA PHE A 7 5.98 23.76 -7.68
C PHE A 7 6.20 23.84 -6.17
N GLN A 8 5.22 23.36 -5.38
CA GLN A 8 5.45 22.83 -4.04
C GLN A 8 5.84 21.37 -4.20
N MET A 9 6.96 20.99 -3.62
CA MET A 9 7.57 19.70 -3.81
C MET A 9 8.18 19.35 -2.45
N PHE A 10 8.02 18.14 -1.92
CA PHE A 10 8.50 17.78 -0.58
C PHE A 10 9.76 16.91 -0.60
N ARG A 11 10.40 16.78 0.57
CA ARG A 11 11.73 16.22 0.85
C ARG A 11 11.94 14.77 0.35
N CYS A 12 13.15 14.47 -0.13
CA CYS A 12 13.81 13.17 0.07
C CYS A 12 15.31 13.27 -0.26
N LEU A 13 16.19 13.45 0.74
CA LEU A 13 17.60 13.04 0.65
C LEU A 13 18.09 12.69 2.07
N ARG A 14 18.32 11.40 2.33
CA ARG A 14 19.16 10.88 3.42
C ARG A 14 20.45 10.39 2.76
N SER A 15 21.54 11.12 2.93
CA SER A 15 22.93 10.64 3.01
C SER A 15 23.88 11.85 2.88
N THR A 16 24.50 12.25 3.99
CA THR A 16 25.73 13.07 4.13
C THR A 16 26.04 14.15 3.06
N ALA A 17 25.08 14.99 2.68
CA ALA A 17 25.31 16.13 1.80
C ALA A 17 24.66 17.39 2.37
N ILE A 18 25.35 18.52 2.19
CA ILE A 18 24.97 19.90 2.52
C ILE A 18 23.44 20.06 2.48
N GLN A 19 22.82 20.33 3.64
CA GLN A 19 21.38 20.58 3.75
C GLN A 19 21.03 21.89 3.04
N ILE A 20 20.68 21.81 1.77
CA ILE A 20 19.95 22.87 1.08
C ILE A 20 18.48 22.72 1.48
N ASP A 21 18.11 23.34 2.60
CA ASP A 21 16.82 23.10 3.26
C ASP A 21 15.64 23.83 2.56
N ASP A 22 15.90 24.83 1.70
CA ASP A 22 14.85 25.54 0.96
C ASP A 22 14.89 25.26 -0.56
N LYS A 23 13.77 24.79 -1.12
CA LYS A 23 13.60 24.61 -2.57
C LYS A 23 13.58 25.92 -3.33
N LYS A 24 13.39 27.05 -2.65
CA LYS A 24 13.61 28.37 -3.22
C LYS A 24 15.07 28.55 -3.62
N ASP A 25 16.01 28.07 -2.82
CA ASP A 25 17.45 28.17 -3.11
C ASP A 25 17.82 27.35 -4.34
N LEU A 26 17.25 26.15 -4.48
CA LEU A 26 17.44 25.34 -5.69
C LEU A 26 16.87 26.01 -6.95
N LYS A 27 15.77 26.76 -6.84
CA LYS A 27 15.24 27.54 -7.97
C LYS A 27 16.14 28.73 -8.31
N VAL A 28 16.69 29.41 -7.30
CA VAL A 28 17.65 30.50 -7.49
C VAL A 28 18.92 29.97 -8.15
N LEU A 29 19.49 28.86 -7.68
CA LEU A 29 20.69 28.24 -8.27
C LEU A 29 20.50 27.89 -9.75
N ARG A 30 19.29 27.44 -10.15
CA ARG A 30 18.95 27.20 -11.57
C ARG A 30 18.94 28.45 -12.43
N THR A 31 18.71 29.62 -11.84
CA THR A 31 18.75 30.89 -12.58
C THR A 31 20.17 31.43 -12.74
N VAL A 32 21.12 30.96 -11.92
CA VAL A 32 22.51 31.42 -11.91
C VAL A 32 23.35 30.72 -12.99
N ASN A 33 23.16 29.42 -13.23
CA ASN A 33 23.89 28.70 -14.27
C ASN A 33 23.02 27.60 -14.92
N SER A 34 23.02 27.55 -16.26
CA SER A 34 22.35 26.49 -17.04
C SER A 34 22.90 25.10 -16.74
N ASP A 35 24.19 24.98 -16.43
CA ASP A 35 24.85 23.70 -16.14
C ASP A 35 24.32 23.09 -14.84
N PHE A 36 23.94 23.92 -13.86
CA PHE A 36 23.26 23.46 -12.66
C PHE A 36 21.92 22.80 -12.96
N CYS A 37 21.26 23.12 -14.08
CA CYS A 37 20.03 22.41 -14.44
C CYS A 37 20.29 20.92 -14.66
N SER A 38 21.38 20.54 -15.34
CA SER A 38 21.70 19.12 -15.60
C SER A 38 21.97 18.33 -14.32
N LEU A 39 22.58 18.98 -13.31
CA LEU A 39 22.87 18.39 -12.00
C LEU A 39 21.63 18.33 -11.10
N LEU A 40 20.82 19.38 -11.11
CA LEU A 40 19.68 19.51 -10.20
C LEU A 40 18.40 18.84 -10.73
N ASP A 41 18.22 18.73 -12.04
CA ASP A 41 16.99 18.17 -12.62
C ASP A 41 16.71 16.71 -12.17
N PRO A 42 17.69 15.79 -12.13
CA PRO A 42 17.50 14.46 -11.54
C PRO A 42 16.98 14.49 -10.11
N ILE A 43 17.50 15.39 -9.27
CA ILE A 43 17.16 15.50 -7.85
C ILE A 43 15.76 16.10 -7.69
N LEU A 44 15.53 17.23 -8.37
CA LEU A 44 14.29 17.99 -8.29
C LEU A 44 13.12 17.21 -8.89
N PHE A 45 13.33 16.50 -9.99
CA PHE A 45 12.24 15.85 -10.73
C PHE A 45 12.14 14.35 -10.49
N SER A 46 12.97 13.78 -9.61
CA SER A 46 12.86 12.40 -9.13
C SER A 46 11.45 12.04 -8.66
N THR A 47 10.77 12.97 -7.99
CA THR A 47 9.44 12.77 -7.41
C THR A 47 8.46 13.83 -7.89
N ILE A 48 7.40 13.39 -8.56
CA ILE A 48 6.24 14.21 -8.91
C ILE A 48 5.14 13.95 -7.89
N GLN A 49 4.82 14.98 -7.10
CA GLN A 49 3.73 14.95 -6.16
C GLN A 49 2.56 15.80 -6.67
N ILE A 50 1.40 15.18 -6.85
CA ILE A 50 0.17 15.87 -7.21
C ILE A 50 -0.70 15.90 -5.96
N ARG A 51 -0.75 17.08 -5.36
CA ARG A 51 -1.60 17.41 -4.22
C ARG A 51 -2.91 17.95 -4.74
N LEU A 52 -4.02 17.33 -4.35
CA LEU A 52 -5.37 17.77 -4.69
C LEU A 52 -5.98 18.54 -3.52
N GLU A 53 -5.18 19.38 -2.85
CA GLU A 53 -5.62 20.20 -1.72
C GLU A 53 -6.08 21.56 -2.24
N ASP A 54 -7.24 22.06 -1.75
CA ASP A 54 -7.89 23.41 -1.72
C ASP A 54 -7.57 24.51 -2.76
N THR A 55 -6.45 24.42 -3.45
CA THR A 55 -6.13 25.11 -4.69
C THR A 55 -7.08 24.69 -5.82
N LYS A 56 -7.36 25.65 -6.71
CA LYS A 56 -8.21 25.43 -7.87
C LYS A 56 -7.66 24.23 -8.63
N VAL A 57 -8.50 23.23 -8.86
CA VAL A 57 -8.24 22.08 -9.75
C VAL A 57 -7.46 22.48 -11.01
N SER A 58 -7.71 23.69 -11.54
CA SER A 58 -6.94 24.30 -12.64
C SER A 58 -5.41 24.21 -12.50
N ASP A 59 -4.86 24.36 -11.30
CA ASP A 59 -3.41 24.42 -11.09
C ASP A 59 -2.77 23.03 -11.21
N ALA A 60 -3.44 22.01 -10.69
CA ALA A 60 -3.06 20.61 -10.92
C ALA A 60 -3.14 20.26 -12.41
N PHE A 61 -4.15 20.78 -13.12
CA PHE A 61 -4.31 20.58 -14.55
C PHE A 61 -3.21 21.25 -15.37
N GLU A 62 -2.84 22.49 -15.05
CA GLU A 62 -1.76 23.18 -15.74
C GLU A 62 -0.41 22.51 -15.47
N LYS A 63 -0.19 21.98 -14.25
CA LYS A 63 0.99 21.13 -13.96
C LYS A 63 0.99 19.86 -14.81
N LEU A 64 -0.11 19.11 -14.85
CA LEU A 64 -0.25 17.91 -15.69
C LEU A 64 -0.06 18.23 -17.18
N LYS A 65 -0.60 19.37 -17.63
CA LYS A 65 -0.45 19.85 -19.01
C LYS A 65 1.01 20.11 -19.34
N VAL A 66 1.77 20.76 -18.45
CA VAL A 66 3.22 20.96 -18.61
C VAL A 66 3.96 19.61 -18.66
N LEU A 67 3.62 18.68 -17.77
CA LEU A 67 4.23 17.34 -17.72
C LEU A 67 3.92 16.48 -18.95
N SER A 68 2.76 16.70 -19.58
CA SER A 68 2.30 15.97 -20.78
C SER A 68 2.89 16.48 -22.10
N ARG A 69 3.68 17.56 -22.08
CA ARG A 69 4.34 18.10 -23.28
C ARG A 69 5.55 17.23 -23.59
N ASP A 70 5.65 16.80 -24.84
CA ASP A 70 6.78 16.04 -25.36
C ASP A 70 7.56 16.93 -26.33
N PRO A 71 8.90 17.03 -26.23
CA PRO A 71 9.77 16.51 -25.16
C PRO A 71 9.77 17.39 -23.91
N SER A 72 9.74 16.75 -22.74
CA SER A 72 9.91 17.43 -21.45
C SER A 72 11.25 17.04 -20.84
N ARG A 73 12.05 18.05 -20.45
CA ARG A 73 13.29 17.85 -19.69
C ARG A 73 13.08 17.16 -18.34
N ILE A 74 11.84 17.14 -17.84
CA ILE A 74 11.49 16.56 -16.54
C ILE A 74 11.37 15.03 -16.68
N SER A 75 10.84 14.56 -17.81
CA SER A 75 10.40 13.18 -18.00
C SER A 75 11.49 12.12 -17.78
N PRO A 76 12.75 12.29 -18.23
CA PRO A 76 13.82 11.33 -17.98
C PRO A 76 14.17 11.17 -16.50
N HIS A 77 13.78 12.11 -15.65
CA HIS A 77 14.16 12.13 -14.24
C HIS A 77 13.06 11.62 -13.31
N VAL A 78 11.83 11.45 -13.80
CA VAL A 78 10.71 11.02 -12.96
C VAL A 78 10.85 9.55 -12.60
N GLN A 79 11.03 9.28 -11.30
CA GLN A 79 11.10 7.94 -10.72
C GLN A 79 9.89 7.61 -9.86
N LYS A 80 9.29 8.62 -9.22
CA LYS A 80 8.20 8.48 -8.28
C LYS A 80 7.04 9.39 -8.60
N LEU A 81 5.83 8.84 -8.56
CA LEU A 81 4.57 9.55 -8.71
C LEU A 81 3.71 9.34 -7.45
N ASP A 82 3.34 10.44 -6.80
CA ASP A 82 2.60 10.42 -5.54
C ASP A 82 1.35 11.31 -5.63
N PHE A 83 0.18 10.70 -5.54
CA PHE A 83 -1.11 11.39 -5.49
C PHE A 83 -1.61 11.47 -4.06
N ARG A 84 -1.61 12.69 -3.51
CA ARG A 84 -2.09 12.96 -2.15
C ARG A 84 -3.37 13.79 -2.16
N SER A 85 -4.30 13.37 -1.31
CA SER A 85 -5.46 14.14 -0.90
C SER A 85 -5.17 14.73 0.49
N PRO A 86 -5.61 15.96 0.80
CA PRO A 86 -5.40 16.56 2.13
C PRO A 86 -6.24 15.86 3.21
N VAL A 87 -7.29 15.17 2.80
CA VAL A 87 -8.35 14.80 3.73
C VAL A 87 -7.98 13.49 4.41
N ASN A 88 -7.43 13.62 5.62
CA ASN A 88 -7.33 12.57 6.64
C ASN A 88 -8.70 12.11 7.15
N SER A 89 -9.79 12.31 6.41
CA SER A 89 -11.10 11.79 6.77
C SER A 89 -11.07 10.29 6.60
N GLN A 90 -10.63 9.61 7.65
CA GLN A 90 -10.91 8.20 7.90
C GLN A 90 -12.43 7.91 8.00
N GLY A 91 -13.28 8.94 7.86
CA GLY A 91 -14.72 8.83 7.67
C GLY A 91 -15.11 8.21 6.33
N GLU A 92 -15.30 6.90 6.37
CA GLU A 92 -16.12 6.03 5.52
C GLU A 92 -16.61 6.59 4.15
N GLY A 93 -16.01 6.07 3.09
CA GLY A 93 -16.74 5.63 1.89
C GLY A 93 -17.03 6.67 0.79
N ASN A 94 -16.77 7.95 1.01
CA ASN A 94 -16.92 8.95 -0.04
C ASN A 94 -15.58 9.16 -0.75
N GLY A 95 -15.33 8.39 -1.82
CA GLY A 95 -14.07 8.44 -2.58
C GLY A 95 -13.66 9.85 -3.01
N LEU A 96 -12.36 10.04 -3.31
CA LEU A 96 -11.71 11.33 -3.66
C LEU A 96 -12.57 12.30 -4.47
N MET A 97 -13.32 11.76 -5.44
CA MET A 97 -14.11 12.57 -6.37
C MET A 97 -15.32 13.25 -5.71
N LYS A 98 -15.88 12.67 -4.65
CA LYS A 98 -16.87 13.37 -3.81
C LYS A 98 -16.21 14.50 -3.04
N THR A 99 -15.06 14.25 -2.44
CA THR A 99 -14.36 15.20 -1.56
C THR A 99 -13.77 16.39 -2.33
N LEU A 100 -13.28 16.18 -3.55
CA LEU A 100 -12.75 17.26 -4.40
C LEU A 100 -13.82 18.07 -5.12
N GLY A 101 -15.12 17.77 -4.91
CA GLY A 101 -16.21 18.33 -5.73
C GLY A 101 -16.11 17.97 -7.22
N LEU A 102 -15.15 17.13 -7.62
CA LEU A 102 -14.89 16.70 -8.99
C LEU A 102 -15.97 15.74 -9.52
N GLN A 103 -16.79 15.15 -8.64
CA GLN A 103 -18.04 14.51 -9.05
C GLN A 103 -18.93 15.44 -9.90
N LYS A 104 -18.78 16.77 -9.77
CA LYS A 104 -19.58 17.72 -10.55
C LYS A 104 -19.17 17.81 -12.03
N SER A 105 -18.02 17.28 -12.46
CA SER A 105 -17.64 17.32 -13.89
C SER A 105 -16.79 16.12 -14.34
N PRO A 106 -17.43 15.02 -14.80
CA PRO A 106 -16.75 13.89 -15.45
C PRO A 106 -15.81 14.29 -16.59
N LYS A 107 -16.10 15.41 -17.27
CA LYS A 107 -15.26 15.97 -18.35
C LYS A 107 -13.90 16.42 -17.84
N VAL A 108 -13.85 17.06 -16.67
CA VAL A 108 -12.61 17.52 -16.04
C VAL A 108 -11.77 16.30 -15.66
N GLN A 109 -12.34 15.34 -14.93
CA GLN A 109 -11.67 14.08 -14.60
C GLN A 109 -11.07 13.39 -15.84
N LYS A 110 -11.89 13.17 -16.88
CA LYS A 110 -11.42 12.55 -18.12
C LYS A 110 -10.25 13.30 -18.75
N LYS A 111 -10.27 14.63 -18.74
CA LYS A 111 -9.18 15.45 -19.27
C LYS A 111 -7.90 15.36 -18.42
N ALA A 112 -8.00 15.37 -17.09
CA ALA A 112 -6.84 15.16 -16.21
C ALA A 112 -6.21 13.78 -16.42
N SER A 113 -7.06 12.77 -16.46
CA SER A 113 -6.71 11.39 -16.79
C SER A 113 -5.92 11.31 -18.11
N LEU A 114 -6.41 11.91 -19.18
CA LEU A 114 -5.71 11.91 -20.48
C LEU A 114 -4.34 12.62 -20.42
N LEU A 115 -4.24 13.76 -19.72
CA LEU A 115 -2.98 14.47 -19.55
C LEU A 115 -1.98 13.65 -18.74
N LEU A 116 -2.44 12.97 -17.70
CA LEU A 116 -1.62 12.08 -16.88
C LEU A 116 -1.10 10.88 -17.67
N LEU A 117 -1.98 10.18 -18.40
CA LEU A 117 -1.60 9.07 -19.28
C LEU A 117 -0.52 9.50 -20.27
N LYS A 118 -0.73 10.65 -20.92
CA LYS A 118 0.24 11.22 -21.85
C LYS A 118 1.58 11.54 -21.19
N ALA A 119 1.57 12.08 -19.97
CA ALA A 119 2.80 12.35 -19.24
C ALA A 119 3.55 11.05 -18.89
N ILE A 120 2.85 10.03 -18.39
CA ILE A 120 3.42 8.75 -17.98
C ILE A 120 4.09 8.02 -19.15
N GLN A 121 3.57 8.13 -20.37
CA GLN A 121 4.21 7.56 -21.57
C GLN A 121 5.66 8.01 -21.74
N SER A 122 6.00 9.22 -21.28
CA SER A 122 7.36 9.77 -21.35
C SER A 122 8.25 9.42 -20.16
N TRP A 123 7.71 8.86 -19.06
CA TRP A 123 8.44 8.63 -17.80
C TRP A 123 9.05 7.24 -17.74
N LYS A 124 10.08 7.01 -18.58
CA LYS A 124 10.72 5.68 -18.72
C LYS A 124 11.38 5.14 -17.45
N ASN A 125 11.70 6.02 -16.50
CA ASN A 125 12.35 5.67 -15.23
C ASN A 125 11.37 5.57 -14.06
N LEU A 126 10.05 5.67 -14.31
CA LEU A 126 9.04 5.56 -13.26
C LEU A 126 9.07 4.15 -12.64
N CYS A 127 9.34 4.08 -11.34
CA CYS A 127 9.41 2.83 -10.58
C CYS A 127 8.54 2.83 -9.32
N VAL A 128 8.06 4.00 -8.87
CA VAL A 128 7.21 4.11 -7.68
C VAL A 128 5.92 4.85 -8.00
N VAL A 129 4.79 4.28 -7.61
CA VAL A 129 3.47 4.88 -7.78
C VAL A 129 2.64 4.74 -6.51
N ASN A 130 2.11 5.87 -6.02
CA ASN A 130 1.20 5.92 -4.88
C ASN A 130 -0.11 6.61 -5.27
N PHE A 131 -1.20 5.84 -5.33
CA PHE A 131 -2.56 6.31 -5.58
C PHE A 131 -3.44 6.07 -4.37
N ARG A 132 -3.53 7.07 -3.50
CA ARG A 132 -4.36 6.95 -2.30
C ARG A 132 -5.86 7.05 -2.52
N TYR A 133 -6.30 7.64 -3.62
CA TYR A 133 -7.72 7.82 -3.83
C TYR A 133 -8.13 7.97 -5.30
N TRP A 134 -7.22 7.65 -6.23
CA TRP A 134 -7.50 7.76 -7.66
C TRP A 134 -8.16 6.47 -8.15
N ASN A 135 -9.50 6.44 -8.18
CA ASN A 135 -10.25 5.25 -8.55
C ASN A 135 -10.38 5.08 -10.08
N ASP A 136 -10.48 3.81 -10.52
CA ASP A 136 -10.79 3.34 -11.88
C ASP A 136 -9.94 3.94 -13.00
N PHE A 137 -8.74 3.40 -13.19
CA PHE A 137 -7.90 3.78 -14.31
C PHE A 137 -7.23 2.60 -15.02
N PRO A 138 -8.01 1.69 -15.63
CA PRO A 138 -7.47 0.53 -16.32
C PRO A 138 -6.53 0.91 -17.47
N GLU A 139 -6.73 2.06 -18.10
CA GLU A 139 -5.85 2.59 -19.15
C GLU A 139 -4.43 2.86 -18.65
N LEU A 140 -4.26 3.24 -17.38
CA LEU A 140 -2.93 3.46 -16.82
C LEU A 140 -2.11 2.18 -16.84
N TRP A 141 -2.69 1.10 -16.34
CA TRP A 141 -2.02 -0.20 -16.26
C TRP A 141 -1.63 -0.70 -17.65
N ARG A 142 -2.51 -0.52 -18.63
CA ARG A 142 -2.23 -0.84 -20.04
C ARG A 142 -1.10 0.02 -20.63
N ILE A 143 -1.04 1.31 -20.30
CA ILE A 143 0.06 2.18 -20.77
C ILE A 143 1.38 1.78 -20.12
N LEU A 144 1.41 1.53 -18.82
CA LEU A 144 2.62 1.07 -18.14
C LEU A 144 3.13 -0.24 -18.76
N GLU A 145 2.22 -1.17 -19.05
CA GLU A 145 2.53 -2.41 -19.77
C GLU A 145 3.08 -2.14 -21.17
N SER A 146 2.38 -1.35 -22.01
CA SER A 146 2.78 -1.10 -23.39
C SER A 146 4.11 -0.36 -23.51
N GLU A 147 4.38 0.54 -22.56
CA GLU A 147 5.61 1.32 -22.48
C GLU A 147 6.74 0.57 -21.76
N LYS A 148 6.51 -0.67 -21.33
CA LYS A 148 7.46 -1.53 -20.59
C LYS A 148 8.00 -0.87 -19.34
N ILE A 149 7.15 -0.09 -18.66
CA ILE A 149 7.47 0.55 -17.38
C ILE A 149 7.15 -0.45 -16.28
N HIS A 150 8.18 -0.96 -15.61
CA HIS A 150 8.04 -1.96 -14.54
C HIS A 150 8.18 -1.27 -13.17
N LEU A 151 7.07 -1.21 -12.43
CA LEU A 151 7.06 -0.59 -11.11
C LEU A 151 7.65 -1.54 -10.05
N GLN A 152 8.38 -0.97 -9.10
CA GLN A 152 8.94 -1.67 -7.95
C GLN A 152 8.12 -1.43 -6.68
N ASP A 153 7.48 -0.26 -6.55
CA ASP A 153 6.62 0.07 -5.40
C ASP A 153 5.27 0.58 -5.90
N ILE A 154 4.21 -0.15 -5.53
CA ILE A 154 2.83 0.18 -5.85
C ILE A 154 2.04 0.28 -4.55
N THR A 155 1.44 1.44 -4.33
CA THR A 155 0.45 1.64 -3.27
C THR A 155 -0.85 2.13 -3.91
N VAL A 156 -1.93 1.37 -3.74
CA VAL A 156 -3.27 1.68 -4.28
C VAL A 156 -4.34 1.52 -3.21
N TYR A 157 -5.40 2.32 -3.28
CA TYR A 157 -6.51 2.36 -2.30
C TYR A 157 -7.88 2.11 -2.95
N PHE A 158 -7.90 1.42 -4.08
CA PHE A 158 -9.11 1.21 -4.88
C PHE A 158 -9.27 -0.25 -5.29
N SER A 159 -10.43 -0.57 -5.89
CA SER A 159 -10.75 -1.92 -6.36
C SER A 159 -9.67 -2.44 -7.31
N THR A 160 -9.12 -3.60 -6.97
CA THR A 160 -8.23 -4.34 -7.87
C THR A 160 -9.03 -4.79 -9.09
N ASP A 161 -8.79 -4.16 -10.24
CA ASP A 161 -9.41 -4.53 -11.52
C ASP A 161 -8.54 -5.54 -12.31
N GLN A 162 -9.11 -6.08 -13.39
CA GLN A 162 -8.42 -7.06 -14.22
C GLN A 162 -7.18 -6.49 -14.94
N ALA A 163 -7.19 -5.20 -15.32
CA ALA A 163 -6.09 -4.57 -16.05
C ALA A 163 -4.88 -4.39 -15.11
N PHE A 164 -5.11 -4.02 -13.86
CA PHE A 164 -4.09 -3.98 -12.83
C PHE A 164 -3.43 -5.35 -12.63
N LEU A 165 -4.24 -6.40 -12.50
CA LEU A 165 -3.72 -7.76 -12.32
C LEU A 165 -2.96 -8.28 -13.55
N GLN A 166 -3.43 -7.95 -14.76
CA GLN A 166 -2.72 -8.26 -16.01
C GLN A 166 -1.36 -7.57 -16.04
N TYR A 167 -1.32 -6.30 -15.67
CA TYR A 167 -0.07 -5.54 -15.55
C TYR A 167 0.89 -6.18 -14.54
N LEU A 168 0.44 -6.56 -13.33
CA LEU A 168 1.31 -7.27 -12.38
C LEU A 168 1.81 -8.60 -12.96
N ALA A 169 0.95 -9.34 -13.67
CA ALA A 169 1.32 -10.61 -14.28
C ALA A 169 2.28 -10.48 -15.49
N SER A 170 2.46 -9.28 -16.06
CA SER A 170 3.26 -9.06 -17.27
C SER A 170 4.76 -8.90 -17.00
N TYR A 171 5.17 -8.63 -15.75
CA TYR A 171 6.58 -8.43 -15.40
C TYR A 171 6.95 -9.07 -14.04
N SER A 172 8.24 -9.00 -13.69
CA SER A 172 8.79 -9.44 -12.39
C SER A 172 9.65 -8.32 -11.79
N GLY A 173 9.94 -8.37 -10.48
CA GLY A 173 10.72 -7.33 -9.81
C GLY A 173 9.92 -6.34 -8.97
N LEU A 174 8.62 -6.60 -8.74
CA LEU A 174 7.84 -5.85 -7.75
C LEU A 174 8.41 -6.11 -6.35
N VAL A 175 8.71 -5.04 -5.62
CA VAL A 175 9.34 -5.08 -4.29
C VAL A 175 8.32 -4.77 -3.20
N HIS A 176 7.45 -3.80 -3.43
CA HIS A 176 6.42 -3.39 -2.47
C HIS A 176 5.06 -3.34 -3.16
N LEU A 177 4.10 -4.09 -2.61
CA LEU A 177 2.70 -4.02 -3.02
C LEU A 177 1.83 -3.74 -1.81
N ARG A 178 1.12 -2.61 -1.85
CA ARG A 178 0.15 -2.23 -0.84
C ARG A 178 -1.18 -1.95 -1.50
N THR A 179 -2.18 -2.75 -1.16
CA THR A 179 -3.55 -2.56 -1.62
C THR A 179 -4.43 -2.35 -0.40
N HIS A 180 -4.91 -1.11 -0.26
CA HIS A 180 -5.85 -0.75 0.78
C HIS A 180 -7.26 -0.77 0.21
N GLN A 181 -8.23 -1.12 1.06
CA GLN A 181 -9.64 -1.05 0.71
C GLN A 181 -9.99 -1.91 -0.52
N ILE A 182 -9.57 -3.17 -0.51
CA ILE A 182 -9.96 -4.10 -1.58
C ILE A 182 -11.46 -4.38 -1.41
N LEU A 183 -12.27 -3.78 -2.30
CA LEU A 183 -13.71 -4.01 -2.36
C LEU A 183 -14.03 -5.48 -2.64
N TYR A 184 -15.25 -5.91 -2.30
CA TYR A 184 -15.73 -7.23 -2.69
C TYR A 184 -15.64 -7.41 -4.21
N THR A 185 -14.69 -8.22 -4.64
CA THR A 185 -14.50 -8.60 -6.05
C THR A 185 -15.02 -10.01 -6.28
N ARG A 186 -15.24 -10.34 -7.55
CA ARG A 186 -15.49 -11.74 -7.95
C ARG A 186 -14.30 -12.61 -7.55
N SER A 187 -14.57 -13.83 -7.09
CA SER A 187 -13.56 -14.86 -6.75
C SER A 187 -12.52 -15.07 -7.86
N SER A 188 -12.91 -14.88 -9.12
CA SER A 188 -12.02 -14.94 -10.28
C SER A 188 -10.85 -13.94 -10.20
N ILE A 189 -11.05 -12.75 -9.64
CA ILE A 189 -10.03 -11.70 -9.54
C ILE A 189 -8.97 -12.12 -8.52
N THR A 190 -9.38 -12.54 -7.33
CA THR A 190 -8.45 -13.01 -6.29
C THR A 190 -7.69 -14.26 -6.74
N SER A 191 -8.39 -15.21 -7.36
CA SER A 191 -7.76 -16.40 -7.93
C SER A 191 -6.72 -16.03 -8.99
N TYR A 192 -7.02 -15.08 -9.88
CA TYR A 192 -6.05 -14.58 -10.86
C TYR A 192 -4.83 -13.95 -10.19
N PHE A 193 -5.03 -13.12 -9.15
CA PHE A 193 -3.92 -12.54 -8.40
C PHE A 193 -3.00 -13.61 -7.81
N LEU A 194 -3.56 -14.59 -7.08
CA LEU A 194 -2.79 -15.64 -6.39
C LEU A 194 -2.13 -16.63 -7.35
N THR A 195 -2.74 -16.91 -8.51
CA THR A 195 -2.26 -17.95 -9.44
C THR A 195 -1.47 -17.42 -10.62
N LYS A 196 -1.61 -16.15 -10.99
CA LYS A 196 -0.95 -15.56 -12.17
C LYS A 196 -0.04 -14.38 -11.84
N ALA A 197 -0.52 -13.41 -11.04
CA ALA A 197 0.23 -12.19 -10.76
C ALA A 197 1.30 -12.40 -9.68
N LEU A 198 0.88 -12.77 -8.46
CA LEU A 198 1.78 -12.93 -7.30
C LEU A 198 2.98 -13.88 -7.56
N PRO A 199 2.83 -15.02 -8.27
CA PRO A 199 3.97 -15.89 -8.60
C PRO A 199 5.12 -15.18 -9.31
N LYS A 200 4.85 -14.16 -10.13
CA LYS A 200 5.88 -13.40 -10.86
C LYS A 200 6.80 -12.59 -9.94
N HIS A 201 6.40 -12.35 -8.71
CA HIS A 201 7.10 -11.47 -7.78
C HIS A 201 7.68 -12.20 -6.55
N THR A 202 7.50 -13.52 -6.46
CA THR A 202 7.96 -14.34 -5.33
C THR A 202 9.45 -14.16 -4.99
N GLY A 203 10.30 -13.92 -6.00
CA GLY A 203 11.73 -13.70 -5.83
C GLY A 203 12.17 -12.26 -5.55
N SER A 204 11.26 -11.28 -5.55
CA SER A 204 11.58 -9.86 -5.36
C SER A 204 10.76 -9.16 -4.29
N LEU A 205 9.59 -9.71 -3.95
CA LEU A 205 8.61 -9.08 -3.08
C LEU A 205 9.09 -9.05 -1.63
N GLN A 206 9.27 -7.84 -1.10
CA GLN A 206 9.71 -7.58 0.27
C GLN A 206 8.56 -7.08 1.16
N THR A 207 7.56 -6.41 0.59
CA THR A 207 6.38 -5.96 1.33
C THR A 207 5.12 -6.35 0.59
N LEU A 208 4.21 -7.01 1.31
CA LEU A 208 2.86 -7.31 0.83
C LEU A 208 1.86 -6.90 1.89
N ASP A 209 1.06 -5.89 1.58
CA ASP A 209 -0.02 -5.42 2.43
C ASP A 209 -1.35 -5.52 1.67
N LEU A 210 -2.23 -6.42 2.12
CA LEU A 210 -3.55 -6.65 1.51
C LEU A 210 -4.64 -6.40 2.55
N TYR A 211 -5.44 -5.33 2.36
CA TYR A 211 -6.51 -4.95 3.29
C TYR A 211 -7.88 -5.03 2.61
N PRO A 212 -8.55 -6.20 2.60
CA PRO A 212 -9.94 -6.31 2.17
C PRO A 212 -10.88 -5.48 3.04
N ILE A 213 -11.93 -4.94 2.40
CA ILE A 213 -12.98 -4.18 3.11
C ILE A 213 -14.00 -5.10 3.76
N GLU A 214 -14.19 -6.33 3.31
CA GLU A 214 -15.28 -7.19 3.77
C GLU A 214 -14.82 -8.62 4.06
N GLU A 215 -15.34 -9.21 5.13
CA GLU A 215 -15.26 -10.64 5.44
C GLU A 215 -15.92 -11.53 4.37
N GLY A 216 -15.45 -12.77 4.29
CA GLY A 216 -15.89 -13.75 3.28
C GLY A 216 -15.26 -13.50 1.92
N SER A 217 -14.26 -12.62 1.85
CA SER A 217 -13.52 -12.35 0.62
C SER A 217 -12.38 -13.35 0.50
N GLN A 218 -12.10 -13.83 -0.73
CA GLN A 218 -10.90 -14.63 -0.98
C GLN A 218 -9.60 -13.82 -0.83
N TRP A 219 -9.68 -12.51 -0.57
CA TRP A 219 -8.53 -11.66 -0.28
C TRP A 219 -8.04 -11.80 1.15
N SER A 220 -8.91 -12.22 2.07
CA SER A 220 -8.50 -12.59 3.42
C SER A 220 -7.51 -13.75 3.36
N PHE A 221 -6.55 -13.75 4.28
CA PHE A 221 -5.59 -14.83 4.40
C PHE A 221 -6.32 -16.11 4.80
N GLY A 222 -5.89 -17.21 4.20
CA GLY A 222 -6.44 -18.54 4.44
C GLY A 222 -5.68 -19.60 3.67
N LYS A 223 -6.20 -20.83 3.71
CA LYS A 223 -5.58 -22.02 3.10
C LYS A 223 -5.26 -21.87 1.61
N HIS A 224 -6.07 -21.10 0.87
CA HIS A 224 -5.88 -20.81 -0.55
C HIS A 224 -4.65 -19.94 -0.86
N SER A 225 -4.28 -19.04 0.05
CA SER A 225 -3.15 -18.10 -0.12
C SER A 225 -1.81 -18.65 0.38
N LEU A 226 -1.84 -19.58 1.34
CA LEU A 226 -0.67 -20.13 2.01
C LEU A 226 0.41 -20.71 1.05
N PRO A 227 0.07 -21.53 0.02
CA PRO A 227 1.08 -22.15 -0.84
C PRO A 227 1.87 -21.17 -1.70
N ILE A 228 1.30 -20.00 -2.02
CA ILE A 228 2.00 -19.00 -2.82
C ILE A 228 2.80 -18.05 -1.91
N LEU A 229 2.25 -17.66 -0.76
CA LEU A 229 2.96 -16.79 0.18
C LEU A 229 4.21 -17.45 0.78
N SER A 230 4.19 -18.76 0.99
CA SER A 230 5.38 -19.53 1.42
C SER A 230 6.53 -19.52 0.40
N LYS A 231 6.27 -19.13 -0.85
CA LYS A 231 7.31 -18.98 -1.88
C LYS A 231 7.95 -17.58 -1.90
N CYS A 232 7.41 -16.62 -1.16
CA CYS A 232 7.93 -15.25 -1.08
C CYS A 232 9.09 -15.16 -0.08
N LEU A 233 10.22 -15.81 -0.38
CA LEU A 233 11.36 -15.93 0.55
C LEU A 233 12.04 -14.60 0.89
N GLU A 234 11.81 -13.58 0.06
CA GLU A 234 12.33 -12.22 0.23
C GLU A 234 11.43 -11.33 1.10
N LEU A 235 10.28 -11.84 1.53
CA LEU A 235 9.28 -11.07 2.26
C LEU A 235 9.79 -10.67 3.64
N ARG A 236 9.77 -9.36 3.91
CA ARG A 236 10.18 -8.73 5.18
C ARG A 236 8.99 -8.25 6.00
N SER A 237 7.96 -7.76 5.30
CA SER A 237 6.72 -7.26 5.90
C SER A 237 5.53 -7.90 5.21
N LEU A 238 4.66 -8.52 5.99
CA LEU A 238 3.40 -9.10 5.54
C LEU A 238 2.26 -8.54 6.38
N SER A 239 1.31 -7.85 5.74
CA SER A 239 0.05 -7.44 6.38
C SER A 239 -1.11 -8.18 5.75
N VAL A 240 -1.88 -8.90 6.57
CA VAL A 240 -3.01 -9.71 6.13
C VAL A 240 -4.23 -9.45 7.00
N CYS A 241 -5.41 -9.56 6.39
CA CYS A 241 -6.65 -9.66 7.13
C CYS A 241 -7.10 -11.12 7.27
N VAL A 242 -7.74 -11.47 8.40
CA VAL A 242 -8.33 -12.79 8.65
C VAL A 242 -9.82 -12.68 8.87
N ASP A 243 -10.59 -13.64 8.37
CA ASP A 243 -12.03 -13.71 8.60
C ASP A 243 -12.32 -14.31 9.98
N ALA A 244 -13.25 -13.72 10.73
CA ALA A 244 -13.60 -14.21 12.07
C ALA A 244 -14.10 -15.67 12.06
N ASP A 245 -14.81 -16.07 10.99
CA ASP A 245 -15.35 -17.42 10.82
C ASP A 245 -14.25 -18.50 10.66
N ASP A 246 -13.02 -18.10 10.30
CA ASP A 246 -11.86 -19.00 10.12
C ASP A 246 -10.97 -19.11 11.38
N ILE A 247 -11.35 -18.42 12.47
CA ILE A 247 -10.67 -18.51 13.77
C ILE A 247 -11.25 -19.70 14.56
N HIS A 248 -10.70 -20.89 14.31
CA HIS A 248 -11.11 -22.14 14.98
C HIS A 248 -10.43 -22.32 16.33
N ALA A 249 -10.77 -23.34 17.14
CA ALA A 249 -10.17 -23.57 18.46
C ALA A 249 -8.62 -23.61 18.48
N PRO A 250 -7.97 -23.26 19.63
CA PRO A 250 -6.50 -23.28 19.73
C PRO A 250 -5.92 -24.63 19.33
N ASN A 251 -4.82 -24.61 18.57
CA ASN A 251 -4.14 -25.79 18.02
C ASN A 251 -4.91 -26.54 16.91
N SER A 252 -6.07 -26.03 16.46
CA SER A 252 -6.67 -26.55 15.23
C SER A 252 -5.71 -26.32 14.06
N LYS A 253 -5.54 -27.33 13.20
CA LYS A 253 -4.77 -27.20 11.95
C LYS A 253 -5.44 -26.25 10.95
N GLU A 254 -6.70 -25.91 11.19
CA GLU A 254 -7.50 -25.03 10.35
C GLU A 254 -7.49 -23.59 10.88
N ASP A 255 -7.01 -23.34 12.11
CA ASP A 255 -6.98 -22.00 12.71
C ASP A 255 -6.10 -21.06 11.88
N VAL A 256 -6.74 -20.07 11.25
CA VAL A 256 -6.09 -19.15 10.31
C VAL A 256 -4.97 -18.33 10.95
N VAL A 257 -5.11 -17.95 12.22
CA VAL A 257 -4.08 -17.19 12.95
C VAL A 257 -2.85 -18.08 13.17
N THR A 258 -3.05 -19.33 13.61
CA THR A 258 -1.97 -20.32 13.72
C THR A 258 -1.29 -20.57 12.37
N MET A 259 -2.05 -20.60 11.27
CA MET A 259 -1.47 -20.70 9.92
C MET A 259 -0.61 -19.49 9.54
N CYS A 260 -1.06 -18.26 9.83
CA CYS A 260 -0.26 -17.04 9.65
C CYS A 260 1.07 -17.11 10.40
N LEU A 261 1.01 -17.49 11.68
CA LEU A 261 2.19 -17.57 12.54
C LEU A 261 3.16 -18.66 12.08
N ASN A 262 2.64 -19.82 11.68
CA ASN A 262 3.46 -20.88 11.08
C ASN A 262 4.12 -20.43 9.77
N LEU A 263 3.38 -19.74 8.88
CA LEU A 263 3.94 -19.16 7.67
C LEU A 263 5.09 -18.21 8.01
N ALA A 264 4.89 -17.30 8.97
CA ALA A 264 5.92 -16.36 9.39
C ALA A 264 7.22 -17.05 9.85
N HIS A 265 7.10 -18.18 10.58
CA HIS A 265 8.24 -19.00 10.95
C HIS A 265 8.96 -19.67 9.78
N THR A 266 8.27 -19.91 8.66
CA THR A 266 8.88 -20.50 7.46
C THR A 266 9.57 -19.47 6.57
N LEU A 267 9.25 -18.18 6.72
CA LEU A 267 9.80 -17.11 5.89
C LEU A 267 11.10 -16.57 6.50
N PRO A 268 12.26 -16.77 5.85
CA PRO A 268 13.57 -16.54 6.46
C PRO A 268 13.91 -15.07 6.68
N ARG A 269 13.27 -14.15 5.94
CA ARG A 269 13.53 -12.70 6.00
C ARG A 269 12.41 -11.91 6.65
N LEU A 270 11.34 -12.58 7.10
CA LEU A 270 10.19 -11.89 7.66
C LEU A 270 10.56 -11.28 9.02
N SER A 271 10.46 -9.96 9.11
CA SER A 271 10.68 -9.20 10.35
C SER A 271 9.37 -8.75 10.98
N THR A 272 8.34 -8.50 10.17
CA THR A 272 7.08 -7.91 10.60
C THR A 272 5.90 -8.65 9.98
N LEU A 273 4.96 -9.08 10.83
CA LEU A 273 3.67 -9.66 10.46
C LEU A 273 2.55 -8.82 11.07
N THR A 274 1.71 -8.19 10.26
CA THR A 274 0.50 -7.51 10.74
C THR A 274 -0.70 -8.44 10.49
N ILE A 275 -1.49 -8.68 11.55
CA ILE A 275 -2.73 -9.47 11.46
C ILE A 275 -3.87 -8.58 11.90
N ASP A 276 -4.77 -8.26 10.98
CA ASP A 276 -5.97 -7.49 11.25
C ASP A 276 -7.22 -8.34 11.00
N PRO A 277 -8.35 -8.09 11.68
CA PRO A 277 -9.62 -8.66 11.32
C PRO A 277 -10.08 -8.09 9.97
N ALA A 278 -10.60 -8.94 9.09
CA ALA A 278 -11.41 -8.47 8.00
C ALA A 278 -12.68 -7.82 8.56
N ARG A 279 -13.20 -6.80 7.88
CA ARG A 279 -14.38 -6.11 8.39
C ARG A 279 -15.63 -6.96 8.15
N GLY A 280 -16.37 -7.30 9.20
CA GLY A 280 -17.71 -7.87 9.11
C GLY A 280 -18.60 -7.16 8.07
N GLN A 281 -19.28 -7.96 7.25
CA GLN A 281 -20.13 -7.46 6.17
C GLN A 281 -21.19 -6.49 6.71
N SER A 282 -21.09 -5.20 6.33
CA SER A 282 -22.08 -4.18 6.71
C SER A 282 -23.52 -4.58 6.32
N LYS A 283 -23.67 -5.41 5.28
CA LYS A 283 -24.95 -5.91 4.78
C LYS A 283 -25.61 -6.96 5.67
N ARG A 284 -24.88 -7.62 6.58
CA ARG A 284 -25.47 -8.57 7.54
C ARG A 284 -26.31 -7.87 8.61
N PHE A 285 -26.13 -6.56 8.78
CA PHE A 285 -26.96 -5.78 9.70
C PHE A 285 -28.06 -5.07 8.91
N PRO A 286 -29.34 -5.48 9.05
CA PRO A 286 -30.44 -4.73 8.46
C PRO A 286 -30.33 -3.27 8.91
N ARG A 287 -30.47 -2.33 7.98
CA ARG A 287 -30.30 -0.87 8.21
C ARG A 287 -31.11 -0.40 9.42
N GLN A 288 -30.55 -0.51 10.62
CA GLN A 288 -31.12 0.10 11.80
C GLN A 288 -30.80 1.59 11.68
N ARG A 289 -31.84 2.38 11.41
CA ARG A 289 -31.77 3.84 11.23
C ARG A 289 -31.36 4.59 12.50
N THR A 290 -31.22 3.90 13.62
CA THR A 290 -30.81 4.47 14.90
C THR A 290 -29.31 4.35 15.05
N CYS A 291 -28.63 5.49 15.08
CA CYS A 291 -27.21 5.61 15.42
C CYS A 291 -27.00 5.16 16.86
N VAL A 292 -26.90 3.85 17.10
CA VAL A 292 -26.45 3.34 18.39
C VAL A 292 -24.94 3.58 18.47
N PRO A 293 -24.42 4.23 19.53
CA PRO A 293 -23.01 4.65 19.62
C PRO A 293 -21.96 3.54 19.49
N ASP A 294 -22.34 2.29 19.76
CA ASP A 294 -21.54 1.10 19.46
C ASP A 294 -22.18 0.32 18.32
N ALA A 295 -21.78 0.66 17.09
CA ALA A 295 -22.19 -0.10 15.92
C ALA A 295 -21.80 -1.58 16.12
N PRO A 296 -22.72 -2.54 15.90
CA PRO A 296 -22.47 -3.97 16.13
C PRO A 296 -21.24 -4.50 15.39
N TYR A 297 -20.87 -3.85 14.28
CA TYR A 297 -19.62 -4.06 13.57
C TYR A 297 -18.37 -3.88 14.46
N ARG A 298 -18.30 -2.82 15.28
CA ARG A 298 -17.14 -2.56 16.15
C ARG A 298 -17.01 -3.60 17.27
N ALA A 299 -18.14 -4.07 17.79
CA ALA A 299 -18.15 -5.14 18.78
C ALA A 299 -17.63 -6.46 18.19
N HIS A 300 -18.05 -6.79 16.96
CA HIS A 300 -17.53 -7.93 16.20
C HIS A 300 -16.02 -7.80 15.96
N GLU A 301 -15.58 -6.66 15.43
CA GLU A 301 -14.16 -6.39 15.16
C GLU A 301 -13.29 -6.49 16.43
N ARG A 302 -13.74 -5.90 17.55
CA ARG A 302 -13.05 -6.04 18.85
C ARG A 302 -12.95 -7.48 19.33
N LYS A 303 -14.06 -8.23 19.24
CA LYS A 303 -14.06 -9.65 19.61
C LYS A 303 -13.05 -10.44 18.77
N THR A 304 -13.00 -10.19 17.46
CA THR A 304 -12.02 -10.83 16.57
C THR A 304 -10.59 -10.45 16.95
N TYR A 305 -10.33 -9.18 17.29
CA TYR A 305 -9.02 -8.77 17.82
C TYR A 305 -8.64 -9.53 19.10
N ASP A 306 -9.54 -9.63 20.06
CA ASP A 306 -9.30 -10.35 21.32
C ASP A 306 -8.95 -11.83 21.06
N GLU A 307 -9.63 -12.45 20.10
CA GLU A 307 -9.32 -13.82 19.68
C GLU A 307 -7.94 -13.92 19.03
N ILE A 308 -7.58 -13.01 18.11
CA ILE A 308 -6.25 -12.96 17.48
C ILE A 308 -5.16 -12.78 18.55
N VAL A 309 -5.32 -11.83 19.47
CA VAL A 309 -4.38 -11.58 20.58
C VAL A 309 -4.23 -12.82 21.46
N THR A 310 -5.34 -13.48 21.79
CA THR A 310 -5.34 -14.73 22.56
C THR A 310 -4.53 -15.83 21.83
N ARG A 311 -4.63 -15.91 20.49
CA ARG A 311 -3.87 -16.91 19.72
C ARG A 311 -2.40 -16.60 19.64
N VAL A 312 -2.04 -15.35 19.37
CA VAL A 312 -0.65 -14.92 19.30
C VAL A 312 0.04 -15.10 20.66
N SER A 313 -0.65 -14.84 21.76
CA SER A 313 -0.11 -15.01 23.11
C SER A 313 0.12 -16.48 23.50
N ASN A 314 -0.72 -17.39 22.98
CA ASN A 314 -0.64 -18.83 23.28
C ASN A 314 0.15 -19.63 22.22
N PHE A 315 0.66 -18.98 21.19
CA PHE A 315 1.31 -19.65 20.07
C PHE A 315 2.66 -20.25 20.49
N LYS A 316 2.83 -21.54 20.18
CA LYS A 316 4.09 -22.27 20.41
C LYS A 316 4.74 -22.56 19.05
N PRO A 317 5.90 -21.95 18.74
CA PRO A 317 6.53 -22.15 17.45
C PRO A 317 7.07 -23.58 17.29
N PRO A 318 7.15 -24.09 16.05
CA PRO A 318 7.70 -25.42 15.79
C PRO A 318 9.17 -25.53 16.22
N LEU A 319 9.53 -26.62 16.91
CA LEU A 319 10.89 -26.88 17.41
C LEU A 319 11.98 -26.87 16.32
N ALA A 320 11.64 -27.22 15.09
CA ALA A 320 12.56 -27.29 13.96
C ALA A 320 12.81 -25.92 13.26
N SER A 321 12.18 -24.84 13.75
CA SER A 321 12.29 -23.52 13.15
C SER A 321 13.70 -22.93 13.35
N LYS A 322 14.33 -22.50 12.24
CA LYS A 322 15.50 -21.62 12.31
C LYS A 322 15.06 -20.31 12.96
N THR A 323 15.91 -19.80 13.85
CA THR A 323 15.76 -18.68 14.80
C THR A 323 15.34 -17.31 14.22
N SER A 324 14.31 -17.21 13.39
CA SER A 324 13.73 -15.92 13.03
C SER A 324 12.92 -15.40 14.22
N THR A 325 13.47 -14.38 14.88
CA THR A 325 12.67 -13.49 15.73
C THR A 325 11.90 -12.56 14.79
N PHE A 326 10.59 -12.45 14.97
CA PHE A 326 9.78 -11.47 14.24
C PHE A 326 8.80 -10.77 15.17
N GLU A 327 8.32 -9.64 14.68
CA GLU A 327 7.32 -8.77 15.31
C GLU A 327 5.95 -9.08 14.72
N VAL A 328 4.96 -9.29 15.59
CA VAL A 328 3.56 -9.39 15.21
C VAL A 328 2.84 -8.11 15.63
N ILE A 329 2.17 -7.44 14.69
CA ILE A 329 1.40 -6.23 14.94
C ILE A 329 -0.09 -6.57 14.88
N ILE A 330 -0.83 -6.24 15.94
CA ILE A 330 -2.27 -6.46 16.08
C ILE A 330 -2.87 -5.20 16.70
N ASP A 331 -3.84 -4.57 16.04
CA ASP A 331 -4.44 -3.31 16.52
C ASP A 331 -3.38 -2.26 16.93
N ARG A 332 -2.35 -2.09 16.09
CA ARG A 332 -1.19 -1.19 16.32
C ARG A 332 -0.31 -1.55 17.53
N GLN A 333 -0.59 -2.64 18.24
CA GLN A 333 0.25 -3.16 19.31
C GLN A 333 1.24 -4.18 18.76
N SER A 334 2.45 -4.19 19.31
CA SER A 334 3.52 -5.09 18.89
C SER A 334 3.78 -6.21 19.89
N TYR A 335 3.94 -7.41 19.35
CA TYR A 335 4.20 -8.64 20.07
C TYR A 335 5.48 -9.25 19.49
N LYS A 336 6.51 -9.41 20.31
CA LYS A 336 7.78 -9.98 19.85
C LYS A 336 7.78 -11.49 20.08
N ILE A 337 7.86 -12.26 19.00
CA ILE A 337 7.95 -13.72 19.06
C ILE A 337 9.43 -14.12 19.01
N GLN A 338 9.93 -14.72 20.09
CA GLN A 338 11.32 -15.19 20.20
C GLN A 338 11.35 -16.65 20.64
N VAL A 339 12.09 -17.49 19.91
CA VAL A 339 12.37 -18.86 20.34
C VAL A 339 13.46 -18.81 21.41
N ASP A 340 13.08 -18.95 22.68
CA ASP A 340 14.05 -19.12 23.76
C ASP A 340 14.64 -20.54 23.71
N LYS A 341 15.96 -20.62 23.48
CA LYS A 341 16.69 -21.90 23.46
C LYS A 341 17.07 -22.39 24.86
N THR A 342 17.00 -21.52 25.86
CA THR A 342 17.53 -21.80 27.21
C THR A 342 16.48 -22.33 28.16
N SER A 343 15.21 -22.02 27.92
CA SER A 343 14.12 -22.53 28.75
C SER A 343 13.67 -23.93 28.32
N SER A 344 13.89 -24.91 29.21
CA SER A 344 13.27 -26.24 29.11
C SER A 344 11.74 -26.20 29.22
N SER A 345 11.15 -25.04 29.58
CA SER A 345 9.70 -24.85 29.74
C SER A 345 9.00 -24.22 28.52
N GLY A 346 9.71 -24.01 27.41
CA GLY A 346 9.11 -23.56 26.15
C GLY A 346 9.04 -22.04 25.97
N VAL A 347 8.68 -21.65 24.75
CA VAL A 347 8.73 -20.29 24.20
C VAL A 347 7.78 -19.34 24.92
N VAL A 348 8.26 -18.14 25.22
CA VAL A 348 7.47 -17.04 25.79
C VAL A 348 7.28 -15.96 24.74
N ALA A 349 6.04 -15.70 24.33
CA ALA A 349 5.70 -14.47 23.61
C ALA A 349 5.82 -13.31 24.61
N ALA A 350 6.75 -12.40 24.39
CA ALA A 350 6.91 -11.23 25.25
C ALA A 350 6.11 -10.08 24.67
N TYR A 351 5.07 -9.67 25.39
CA TYR A 351 4.39 -8.40 25.12
C TYR A 351 5.35 -7.25 25.42
N ARG A 352 5.52 -6.35 24.46
CA ARG A 352 6.13 -5.04 24.71
C ARG A 352 5.16 -3.98 24.24
N PRO A 353 4.50 -3.24 25.14
CA PRO A 353 3.72 -2.10 24.70
C PRO A 353 4.68 -1.16 23.97
N ILE A 354 4.38 -0.86 22.70
CA ILE A 354 5.09 0.22 22.01
C ILE A 354 4.69 1.49 22.76
N PRO A 355 5.65 2.29 23.26
CA PRO A 355 5.31 3.61 23.78
C PRO A 355 4.52 4.37 22.71
N GLU A 356 3.35 4.89 23.05
CA GLU A 356 2.38 5.46 22.10
C GLU A 356 3.10 6.24 20.99
N LEU A 357 2.83 5.87 19.74
CA LEU A 357 3.21 6.66 18.55
C LEU A 357 2.35 7.93 18.50
N SER A 358 2.44 8.77 19.53
CA SER A 358 2.12 10.18 19.41
C SER A 358 3.22 10.78 18.52
N GLU A 359 2.84 11.34 17.37
CA GLU A 359 3.65 12.24 16.52
C GLU A 359 4.52 11.66 15.38
N ILE A 360 4.08 10.62 14.66
CA ILE A 360 4.53 10.46 13.25
C ILE A 360 3.36 10.12 12.33
N VAL A 361 2.52 11.13 12.03
CA VAL A 361 1.67 11.19 10.83
C VAL A 361 1.67 12.62 10.30
#